data_AF-A0A1G2YZK2-F1
#
_entry.id   AF-A0A1G2YZK2-F1
#
_cell.length_a   1.000
_cell.length_b   1.000
_cell.length_c   1.000
_cell.angle_alpha   90.00
_cell.angle_beta   90.00
_cell.angle_gamma   90.00
#
_symmetry.space_group_name_H-M   'P 1'
#
loop_
_entity.id
_entity.type
_entity.pdbx_description
1 polymer ?
#
loop_
_entity_poly.entity_id
_entity_poly.type
_entity_poly.pdbx_seq_one_letter_code
_entity_poly.pdbx_strand_id
1 'polypeptide(L)' 'MLGAALAYGIFSDQASASFPEDRKTVVETYYNARLTNWSAVSPSIQYITNPGGNRDMDQAVIVSVRAQISF' A
#
# COMPACT_ATOMS: atom_id res chain seq x y z
N MET A 1 11.39 -13.47 -5.86
CA MET A 1 10.64 -12.83 -6.94
C MET A 1 10.31 -11.41 -6.53
N LEU A 2 10.71 -10.42 -7.34
CA LEU A 2 10.39 -9.01 -7.11
C LEU A 2 9.02 -8.70 -7.73
N GLY A 3 8.20 -7.94 -7.02
CA GLY A 3 6.90 -7.49 -7.51
C GLY A 3 6.62 -6.04 -7.13
N ALA A 4 5.92 -5.33 -8.00
CA ALA A 4 5.43 -3.98 -7.73
C ALA A 4 3.94 -3.93 -8.02
N ALA A 5 3.20 -3.17 -7.21
CA ALA A 5 1.77 -2.96 -7.38
C ALA A 5 1.46 -1.46 -7.24
N LEU A 6 0.63 -0.95 -8.15
CA LEU A 6 0.14 0.42 -8.14
C LEU A 6 -1.38 0.37 -8.00
N ALA A 7 -1.91 1.04 -6.99
CA ALA A 7 -3.33 1.21 -6.79
C ALA A 7 -3.67 2.70 -6.73
N TYR A 8 -4.62 3.14 -7.57
CA TYR A 8 -5.17 4.49 -7.51
C TYR A 8 -6.66 4.40 -7.18
N GLY A 9 -7.11 5.23 -6.24
CA GLY A 9 -8.51 5.37 -5.85
C GLY A 9 -8.97 6.80 -6.08
N ILE A 10 -10.07 6.97 -6.80
CA ILE A 10 -10.71 8.27 -7.01
C ILE A 10 -11.93 8.32 -6.08
N PHE A 11 -12.04 9.36 -5.25
CA PHE A 11 -13.23 9.57 -4.42
C PHE A 11 -14.36 10.13 -5.29
N SER A 12 -15.60 9.72 -5.02
CA SER A 12 -16.78 10.19 -5.74
C SER A 12 -17.13 11.63 -5.33
N ASP A 13 -17.50 12.47 -6.30
CA ASP A 13 -17.90 13.89 -6.13
C ASP A 13 -19.01 14.12 -5.09
N GLN A 14 -19.79 13.08 -4.74
CA GLN A 14 -20.81 13.12 -3.70
C GLN A 14 -20.26 13.26 -2.27
N ALA A 15 -18.93 13.18 -2.08
CA ALA A 15 -18.25 13.30 -0.78
C ALA A 15 -17.44 14.61 -0.63
N SER A 16 -17.59 15.54 -1.56
CA SER A 16 -16.88 16.83 -1.65
C SER A 16 -17.08 17.78 -0.46
N ALA A 17 -18.09 17.54 0.38
CA ALA A 17 -18.32 18.31 1.61
C ALA A 17 -17.40 17.90 2.78
N SER A 18 -16.72 16.75 2.71
CA SER A 18 -15.87 16.22 3.80
C SER A 18 -14.43 15.92 3.39
N PHE A 19 -14.15 15.85 2.09
CA PHE A 19 -12.85 15.44 1.54
C PHE A 19 -12.43 16.36 0.38
N PRO A 20 -11.66 17.42 0.63
CA PRO A 20 -11.26 18.41 -0.39
C PRO A 20 -10.32 17.93 -1.51
N GLU A 21 -9.89 16.66 -1.54
CA GLU A 21 -9.07 16.12 -2.64
C GLU A 21 -9.57 14.76 -3.17
N ASP A 22 -9.76 14.70 -4.49
CA ASP A 22 -10.41 13.60 -5.21
C ASP A 22 -9.53 12.35 -5.42
N ARG A 23 -8.27 12.35 -4.94
CA ARG A 23 -7.27 11.36 -5.39
C ARG A 23 -6.44 10.76 -4.25
N LYS A 24 -6.64 9.46 -4.02
CA LYS A 24 -5.78 8.61 -3.20
C LYS A 24 -4.85 7.80 -4.09
N THR A 25 -3.54 7.91 -3.89
CA THR A 25 -2.56 7.06 -4.59
C THR A 25 -1.85 6.17 -3.59
N VAL A 26 -1.81 4.87 -3.88
CA VAL A 26 -1.09 3.87 -3.11
C VAL A 26 -0.08 3.18 -4.02
N VAL A 27 1.19 3.26 -3.65
CA VAL A 27 2.29 2.60 -4.34
C VAL A 27 2.85 1.53 -3.41
N GLU A 28 2.83 0.28 -3.83
CA GLU A 28 3.42 -0.84 -3.09
C GLU A 28 4.56 -1.47 -3.88
N THR A 29 5.68 -1.71 -3.22
CA THR A 29 6.75 -2.57 -3.73
C THR A 29 6.99 -3.69 -2.75
N TYR A 30 7.11 -4.92 -3.24
CA TYR A 30 7.37 -6.09 -2.40
C TYR A 30 8.42 -7.00 -3.03
N TYR A 31 9.14 -7.71 -2.18
CA TYR A 31 10.10 -8.71 -2.62
C TYR A 31 9.83 -10.04 -1.92
N ASN A 32 9.43 -11.07 -2.67
CA ASN A 32 9.22 -12.41 -2.12
C ASN A 32 10.55 -13.19 -2.16
N ALA A 33 11.18 -13.38 -1.01
CA ALA A 33 12.36 -14.21 -0.82
C ALA A 33 11.93 -15.62 -0.39
N ARG A 34 12.19 -16.63 -1.22
CA ARG A 34 12.04 -18.03 -0.81
C ARG A 34 13.27 -18.41 0.01
N LEU A 35 13.10 -18.65 1.31
CA LEU A 35 14.19 -19.06 2.21
C LEU A 35 14.45 -20.56 2.09
N THR A 36 13.39 -21.36 2.03
CA THR A 36 13.44 -22.81 1.87
C THR A 36 12.27 -23.26 0.99
N ASN A 37 12.19 -24.56 0.66
CA ASN A 37 11.05 -25.08 -0.10
C ASN A 37 9.70 -24.95 0.64
N TRP A 38 9.74 -24.83 1.97
CA TRP A 38 8.58 -24.73 2.85
C TRP A 38 8.40 -23.34 3.47
N SER A 39 9.29 -22.37 3.20
CA SER A 39 9.25 -21.04 3.79
C SER A 39 9.59 -19.93 2.79
N ALA A 40 8.78 -18.89 2.78
CA ALA A 40 9.03 -17.64 2.06
C ALA A 40 8.77 -16.42 2.96
N VAL A 41 9.60 -15.40 2.81
CA VAL A 41 9.47 -14.11 3.49
C VAL A 41 9.34 -13.02 2.45
N SER A 42 8.35 -12.15 2.61
CA SER A 42 8.06 -11.07 1.69
C SER A 42 8.02 -9.72 2.41
N PRO A 43 9.14 -8.99 2.50
CA PRO A 43 9.10 -7.57 2.84
C PRO A 43 8.31 -6.78 1.78
N SER A 44 7.54 -5.80 2.23
CA SER A 44 6.91 -4.79 1.38
C SER A 44 6.93 -3.40 2.01
N ILE A 45 6.93 -2.39 1.14
CA ILE A 45 6.83 -0.98 1.50
C ILE A 45 5.67 -0.41 0.70
N GLN A 46 4.73 0.22 1.39
CA GLN A 46 3.58 0.90 0.81
C GLN A 46 3.66 2.40 1.13
N TYR A 47 3.54 3.21 0.10
CA TYR A 47 3.43 4.66 0.21
C TYR A 47 1.98 5.04 -0.10
N ILE A 48 1.33 5.70 0.86
CA ILE A 48 -0.05 6.16 0.73
C ILE A 48 -0.02 7.69 0.79
N THR A 49 -0.43 8.33 -0.29
CA THR A 49 -0.64 9.78 -0.31
C THR A 49 -2.11 10.10 -0.08
N ASN A 50 -2.35 11.13 0.74
CA ASN A 50 -3.67 11.65 1.08
C ASN A 50 -4.65 10.57 1.61
N PRO A 51 -4.31 9.91 2.73
CA PRO A 51 -5.21 8.96 3.37
C PRO A 51 -6.41 9.70 3.98
N GLY A 52 -7.48 9.86 3.20
CA GLY A 52 -8.74 10.42 3.70
C GLY A 52 -8.96 11.89 3.34
N GLY A 53 -8.45 12.36 2.21
CA GLY A 53 -8.95 13.57 1.54
C GLY A 53 -8.69 14.90 2.24
N ASN A 54 -7.85 14.97 3.27
CA ASN A 54 -7.56 16.20 4.00
C ASN A 54 -6.11 16.66 3.72
N ARG A 55 -5.92 17.93 3.35
CA ARG A 55 -4.63 18.53 2.97
C ARG A 55 -3.57 18.51 4.07
N ASP A 56 -3.99 18.34 5.32
CA ASP A 56 -3.10 18.31 6.50
C ASP A 56 -2.70 16.88 6.91
N MET A 57 -3.16 15.85 6.21
CA MET A 57 -2.82 14.46 6.52
C MET A 57 -1.51 14.06 5.86
N ASP A 58 -0.46 14.05 6.68
CA ASP A 58 0.88 13.61 6.35
C ASP A 58 0.87 12.25 5.62
N GLN A 59 1.73 12.17 4.60
CA GLN A 59 1.97 10.97 3.82
C GLN A 59 2.21 9.77 4.75
N ALA A 60 1.54 8.65 4.49
CA ALA A 60 1.72 7.45 5.30
C ALA A 60 2.65 6.47 4.58
N VAL A 61 3.70 6.05 5.27
CA VAL A 61 4.59 4.97 4.84
C VAL A 61 4.34 3.75 5.71
N ILE A 62 3.97 2.65 5.09
CA ILE A 62 3.75 1.37 5.76
C ILE A 62 4.88 0.43 5.35
N VAL A 63 5.60 -0.09 6.33
CA VAL A 63 6.59 -1.15 6.13
C VAL A 63 6.01 -2.43 6.70
N SER A 64 6.03 -3.51 5.92
CA SER A 64 5.43 -4.79 6.29
C SER A 64 6.35 -5.95 5.94
N VAL A 65 6.23 -7.04 6.67
CA VAL A 65 6.90 -8.30 6.38
C VAL A 65 5.89 -9.44 6.49
N ARG A 66 5.74 -10.21 5.41
CA ARG A 66 4.86 -11.38 5.36
C ARG A 66 5.69 -12.65 5.36
N ALA A 67 5.51 -13.52 6.35
CA ALA A 67 6.04 -14.87 6.35
C ALA A 67 4.97 -15.86 5.88
N GLN A 68 5.33 -16.76 4.97
CA GLN A 68 4.49 -17.86 4.49
C GLN A 68 5.23 -19.17 4.74
N ILE A 69 4.60 -20.07 5.49
CA ILE A 69 5.13 -21.39 5.84
C ILE A 69 4.11 -22.43 5.38
N SER A 70 4.57 -23.45 4.68
CA SER A 70 3.76 -24.57 4.20
C SER A 70 4.24 -25.86 4.86
N PHE A 71 3.31 -26.63 5.42
CA PHE A 71 3.54 -27.90 6.11
C PHE A 71 3.04 -29.07 5.28
#